data_AF-A0A5C4J121-F1
#
_entry.id   AF-A0A5C4J121-F1
#
_cell.length_a   1.000
_cell.length_b   1.000
_cell.length_c   1.000
_cell.angle_alpha   90.00
_cell.angle_beta   90.00
_cell.angle_gamma   90.00
#
_symmetry.space_group_name_H-M   'P 1'
#
loop_
_entity.id
_entity.type
_entity.pdbx_description
1 polymer ?
#
loop_
_entity_poly.entity_id
_entity_poly.type
_entity_poly.pdbx_seq_one_letter_code
_entity_poly.pdbx_strand_id
1 'polypeptide(L)'
;MRRLVSRYSKLLRFSTVLSLPATLALMIVAAVAGSPGWFLGAAAACYVAEPVVRRLLPDADRPLRWGELSPGARLLIRQGAFVLLLVQAGGVGDGTVWTAAIGLFVLDWLRAGALVGAATIRRANTIPYATRNLGEGEPTFPRAEPAWHVRLMTLVEGYADALPLLLGAAGLLADVPELLIAGLLGAAAGTLGSCAAQVPYLRQMRRLLNGKRTGRDVQRRVSAYEPEVVLYFTGMAVNAYQANMWLETMERLNRRAMVLVRTPEVVAALAPTRLPVVCVSRAEDVMNFDWSTVRVALYTGNTGKNLHLLREPAIKHVFIGHGDSDKDSSSNPVSKVFDEVWVAGPAGRDRYRNSDAGVRDEAIVEVGRPQLTGIAAGPTGNEVPTVLYAPTWEGWDSEHSYCSLLTMGVKIVSALLDERLGLRVIYRPHPYTGTRMAAAAAAHKRIIGMIEEANRALAGGVGG
;
A
#
# COMPACT_ATOMS: atom_id res chain seq x y z
N MET A 1 12.07 -30.22 -20.65
CA MET A 1 10.70 -29.67 -20.45
C MET A 1 10.65 -28.27 -19.81
N ARG A 2 11.31 -27.98 -18.67
CA ARG A 2 11.25 -26.62 -18.03
C ARG A 2 11.65 -25.44 -18.93
N ARG A 3 12.63 -25.59 -19.82
CA ARG A 3 13.05 -24.55 -20.79
C ARG A 3 12.03 -24.30 -21.91
N LEU A 4 11.26 -25.32 -22.31
CA LEU A 4 10.20 -25.19 -23.33
C LEU A 4 8.97 -24.48 -22.74
N VAL A 5 8.54 -24.85 -21.52
CA VAL A 5 7.44 -24.17 -20.80
C VAL A 5 7.77 -22.70 -20.52
N SER A 6 9.05 -22.39 -20.22
CA SER A 6 9.54 -21.02 -20.06
C SER A 6 9.51 -20.19 -21.36
N ARG A 7 9.81 -20.79 -22.51
CA ARG A 7 9.72 -20.13 -23.82
C ARG A 7 8.28 -19.93 -24.28
N TYR A 8 7.43 -20.95 -24.14
CA TYR A 8 6.00 -20.85 -24.48
C TYR A 8 5.27 -19.82 -23.61
N SER A 9 5.56 -19.76 -22.31
CA SER A 9 4.99 -18.73 -21.44
C SER A 9 5.47 -17.32 -21.80
N LYS A 10 6.73 -17.12 -22.23
CA LYS A 10 7.20 -15.84 -22.75
C LYS A 10 6.55 -15.46 -24.08
N LEU A 11 6.42 -16.40 -25.02
CA LEU A 11 5.78 -16.16 -26.32
C LEU A 11 4.30 -15.82 -26.18
N LEU A 12 3.55 -16.57 -25.34
CA LEU A 12 2.16 -16.22 -25.00
C LEU A 12 2.05 -14.86 -24.31
N ARG A 13 3.02 -14.50 -23.46
CA ARG A 13 3.06 -13.18 -22.82
C ARG A 13 3.23 -12.06 -23.85
N PHE A 14 4.17 -12.22 -24.77
CA PHE A 14 4.41 -11.23 -25.83
C PHE A 14 3.23 -11.14 -26.80
N SER A 15 2.66 -12.27 -27.25
CA SER A 15 1.51 -12.25 -28.17
C SER A 15 0.28 -11.61 -27.54
N THR A 16 0.03 -11.86 -26.25
CA THR A 16 -1.08 -11.25 -25.51
C THR A 16 -0.90 -9.74 -25.38
N VAL A 17 0.31 -9.26 -25.06
CA VAL A 17 0.59 -7.81 -25.00
C VAL A 17 0.53 -7.16 -26.38
N LEU A 18 0.98 -7.85 -27.44
CA LEU A 18 0.94 -7.37 -28.82
C LEU A 18 -0.47 -7.32 -29.43
N SER A 19 -1.46 -7.98 -28.82
CA SER A 19 -2.86 -7.89 -29.26
C SER A 19 -3.42 -6.46 -29.19
N LEU A 20 -2.94 -5.64 -28.26
CA LEU A 20 -3.35 -4.25 -28.11
C LEU A 20 -2.87 -3.34 -29.26
N PRO A 21 -1.57 -3.26 -29.59
CA PRO A 21 -1.13 -2.50 -30.74
C PRO A 21 -1.69 -3.07 -32.07
N ALA A 22 -1.89 -4.40 -32.16
CA ALA A 22 -2.52 -4.99 -33.35
C ALA A 22 -3.98 -4.54 -33.54
N THR A 23 -4.79 -4.52 -32.48
CA THR A 23 -6.18 -4.03 -32.56
C THR A 23 -6.24 -2.53 -32.85
N LEU A 24 -5.33 -1.73 -32.30
CA LEU A 24 -5.20 -0.30 -32.65
C LEU A 24 -4.81 -0.11 -34.12
N ALA A 25 -3.88 -0.91 -34.65
CA ALA A 25 -3.51 -0.86 -36.06
C ALA A 25 -4.69 -1.24 -36.97
N LEU A 26 -5.47 -2.27 -36.60
CA LEU A 26 -6.69 -2.64 -37.32
C LEU A 26 -7.72 -1.51 -37.34
N MET A 27 -7.91 -0.79 -36.23
CA MET A 27 -8.77 0.39 -36.18
C MET A 27 -8.30 1.48 -37.13
N ILE A 28 -6.99 1.77 -37.17
CA ILE A 28 -6.41 2.76 -38.08
C ILE A 28 -6.62 2.34 -39.54
N VAL A 29 -6.35 1.07 -39.88
CA VAL A 29 -6.56 0.55 -41.24
C VAL A 29 -8.03 0.65 -41.65
N ALA A 30 -8.97 0.29 -40.77
CA ALA A 30 -10.39 0.42 -41.04
C ALA A 30 -10.83 1.88 -41.22
N ALA A 31 -10.23 2.80 -40.46
CA ALA A 31 -10.46 4.24 -40.59
C ALA A 31 -9.96 4.79 -41.92
N VAL A 32 -8.73 4.43 -42.33
CA VAL A 32 -8.15 4.83 -43.63
C VAL A 32 -8.99 4.28 -44.78
N ALA A 33 -9.50 3.06 -44.66
CA ALA A 33 -10.39 2.46 -45.64
C ALA A 33 -11.81 3.06 -45.65
N GLY A 34 -12.12 4.00 -44.76
CA GLY A 34 -13.45 4.62 -44.66
C GLY A 34 -14.55 3.62 -44.30
N SER A 35 -14.23 2.52 -43.61
CA SER A 35 -15.19 1.43 -43.35
C SER A 35 -15.67 1.38 -41.91
N PRO A 36 -16.85 1.95 -41.60
CA PRO A 36 -17.35 1.99 -40.23
C PRO A 36 -17.69 0.61 -39.64
N GLY A 37 -18.05 -0.38 -40.46
CA GLY A 37 -18.30 -1.75 -40.01
C GLY A 37 -17.03 -2.45 -39.51
N TRP A 38 -15.96 -2.41 -40.31
CA TRP A 38 -14.65 -2.92 -39.90
C TRP A 38 -14.09 -2.15 -38.71
N PHE A 39 -14.29 -0.84 -38.66
CA PHE A 39 -13.86 0.00 -37.55
C PHE A 39 -14.57 -0.40 -36.25
N LEU A 40 -15.89 -0.58 -36.28
CA LEU A 40 -16.68 -0.98 -35.11
C LEU A 40 -16.23 -2.35 -34.57
N GLY A 41 -15.99 -3.32 -35.45
CA GLY A 41 -15.45 -4.63 -35.07
C GLY A 41 -14.06 -4.54 -34.44
N ALA A 42 -13.16 -3.75 -35.04
CA ALA A 42 -11.81 -3.52 -34.50
C ALA A 42 -11.83 -2.78 -33.16
N ALA A 43 -12.71 -1.78 -33.00
CA ALA A 43 -12.91 -1.04 -31.76
C ALA A 43 -13.43 -1.95 -30.64
N ALA A 44 -14.45 -2.77 -30.91
CA ALA A 44 -14.96 -3.75 -29.95
C ALA A 44 -13.86 -4.74 -29.53
N ALA A 45 -13.08 -5.26 -30.49
CA ALA A 45 -11.94 -6.12 -30.20
C ALA A 45 -10.89 -5.42 -29.32
N CYS A 46 -10.59 -4.14 -29.60
CA CYS A 46 -9.65 -3.34 -28.81
C CYS A 46 -10.12 -3.18 -27.35
N TYR A 47 -11.39 -2.79 -27.14
CA TYR A 47 -11.96 -2.60 -25.81
C TYR A 47 -12.10 -3.90 -25.02
N VAL A 48 -12.25 -5.05 -25.67
CA VAL A 48 -12.25 -6.38 -25.03
C VAL A 48 -10.83 -6.87 -24.74
N ALA A 49 -9.88 -6.62 -25.64
CA ALA A 49 -8.49 -7.04 -25.48
C ALA A 49 -7.86 -6.41 -24.23
N GLU A 50 -8.12 -5.13 -23.97
CA GLU A 50 -7.50 -4.40 -22.86
C GLU A 50 -7.72 -5.00 -21.45
N PRO A 51 -8.96 -5.27 -21.00
CA PRO A 51 -9.18 -5.91 -19.71
C PRO A 51 -8.70 -7.37 -19.69
N VAL A 52 -8.75 -8.08 -20.83
CA VAL A 52 -8.25 -9.46 -20.95
C VAL A 52 -6.74 -9.51 -20.75
N VAL A 53 -5.99 -8.61 -21.40
CA VAL A 53 -4.53 -8.48 -21.25
C VAL A 53 -4.19 -8.18 -19.79
N ARG A 54 -4.87 -7.23 -19.14
CA ARG A 54 -4.62 -6.90 -17.73
C ARG A 54 -4.93 -8.05 -16.77
N ARG A 55 -5.97 -8.84 -17.04
CA ARG A 55 -6.34 -10.02 -16.23
C ARG A 55 -5.34 -11.16 -16.38
N LEU A 56 -4.94 -11.46 -17.62
CA LEU A 56 -4.00 -12.54 -17.92
C LEU A 56 -2.56 -12.17 -17.53
N LEU A 57 -2.22 -10.88 -17.60
CA LEU A 57 -0.88 -10.34 -17.38
C LEU A 57 -0.94 -9.07 -16.54
N PRO A 58 -1.01 -9.20 -15.20
CA PRO A 58 -1.00 -8.04 -14.29
C PRO A 58 0.22 -7.11 -14.47
N ASP A 59 1.34 -7.65 -14.96
CA ASP A 59 2.58 -6.89 -15.21
C ASP A 59 2.63 -6.22 -16.61
N ALA A 60 1.61 -6.36 -17.44
CA ALA A 60 1.59 -5.84 -18.82
C ALA A 60 1.71 -4.31 -18.91
N ASP A 61 1.39 -3.60 -17.82
CA ASP A 61 1.52 -2.14 -17.76
C ASP A 61 2.98 -1.67 -17.90
N ARG A 62 3.97 -2.48 -17.49
CA ARG A 62 5.40 -2.13 -17.64
C ARG A 62 5.86 -2.08 -19.10
N PRO A 63 5.73 -3.14 -19.91
CA PRO A 63 6.14 -3.12 -21.31
C PRO A 63 5.31 -2.14 -22.15
N LEU A 64 4.02 -1.96 -21.86
CA LEU A 64 3.19 -0.96 -22.56
C LEU A 64 3.66 0.48 -22.29
N ARG A 65 4.11 0.78 -21.06
CA ARG A 65 4.71 2.09 -20.74
C ARG A 65 6.07 2.30 -21.42
N TRP A 66 6.89 1.27 -21.56
CA TRP A 66 8.15 1.36 -22.29
C TRP A 66 7.97 1.62 -23.79
N GLY A 67 6.89 1.11 -24.38
CA GLY A 67 6.49 1.43 -25.75
C GLY A 67 5.62 2.69 -25.87
N GLU A 68 5.58 3.55 -24.85
CA GLU A 68 4.77 4.79 -24.79
C GLU A 68 3.24 4.61 -24.97
N LEU A 69 2.74 3.38 -24.98
CA LEU A 69 1.31 3.02 -25.09
C LEU A 69 0.60 3.07 -23.73
N SER A 70 0.73 4.21 -23.04
CA SER A 70 -0.05 4.48 -21.83
C SER A 70 -1.57 4.41 -22.09
N PRO A 71 -2.43 4.27 -21.05
CA PRO A 71 -3.88 4.35 -21.24
C PRO A 71 -4.32 5.62 -21.96
N GLY A 72 -3.73 6.78 -21.64
CA GLY A 72 -4.00 8.04 -22.33
C GLY A 72 -3.57 8.02 -23.79
N ALA A 73 -2.39 7.48 -24.10
CA ALA A 73 -1.91 7.42 -25.49
C ALA A 73 -2.80 6.53 -26.37
N ARG A 74 -3.22 5.36 -25.86
CA ARG A 74 -4.11 4.45 -26.58
C ARG A 74 -5.48 5.07 -26.87
N LEU A 75 -6.03 5.81 -25.91
CA LEU A 75 -7.26 6.57 -26.07
C LEU A 75 -7.12 7.63 -27.18
N LEU A 76 -6.06 8.44 -27.17
CA LEU A 76 -5.81 9.44 -28.22
C LEU A 76 -5.65 8.81 -29.61
N ILE A 77 -4.99 7.64 -29.71
CA ILE A 77 -4.86 6.91 -30.98
C ILE A 77 -6.23 6.47 -31.51
N ARG A 78 -7.10 5.92 -30.64
CA ARG A 78 -8.45 5.49 -31.05
C ARG A 78 -9.30 6.67 -31.49
N GLN A 79 -9.25 7.78 -30.76
CA GLN A 79 -9.95 9.01 -31.12
C GLN A 79 -9.47 9.58 -32.46
N GLY A 80 -8.15 9.62 -32.68
CA GLY A 80 -7.57 10.04 -33.95
C GLY A 80 -7.99 9.15 -35.11
N ALA A 81 -7.99 7.83 -34.91
CA ALA A 81 -8.51 6.87 -35.90
C ALA A 81 -10.00 7.09 -36.17
N PHE A 82 -10.81 7.40 -35.15
CA PHE A 82 -12.23 7.68 -35.33
C PHE A 82 -12.49 8.97 -36.11
N VAL A 83 -11.77 10.06 -35.82
CA VAL A 83 -11.87 11.30 -36.61
C VAL A 83 -11.44 11.04 -38.05
N LEU A 84 -10.37 10.26 -38.26
CA LEU A 84 -9.94 9.85 -39.60
C LEU A 84 -11.03 9.05 -40.33
N LEU A 85 -11.71 8.13 -39.65
CA LEU A 85 -12.84 7.39 -40.22
C LEU A 85 -13.94 8.35 -40.70
N LEU A 86 -14.32 9.34 -39.89
CA LEU A 86 -15.37 10.29 -40.27
C LEU A 86 -14.99 11.11 -41.50
N VAL A 87 -13.70 11.45 -41.66
CA VAL A 87 -13.19 12.15 -42.83
C VAL A 87 -13.17 11.24 -44.07
N GLN A 88 -12.78 9.97 -43.93
CA GLN A 88 -12.60 9.04 -45.05
C GLN A 88 -13.88 8.36 -45.53
N ALA A 89 -14.85 8.12 -44.65
CA ALA A 89 -16.09 7.45 -45.01
C ALA A 89 -16.90 8.20 -46.08
N GLY A 90 -16.72 9.52 -46.19
CA GLY A 90 -17.47 10.37 -47.10
C GLY A 90 -18.96 10.48 -46.71
N GLY A 91 -19.67 11.48 -47.22
CA GLY A 91 -21.11 11.67 -46.94
C GLY A 91 -21.45 12.21 -45.54
N VAL A 92 -20.47 12.35 -44.65
CA VAL A 92 -20.62 12.98 -43.33
C VAL A 92 -20.36 14.48 -43.47
N GLY A 93 -21.32 15.32 -43.08
CA GLY A 93 -21.15 16.78 -43.12
C GLY A 93 -20.06 17.27 -42.18
N ASP A 94 -19.37 18.37 -42.54
CA ASP A 94 -18.28 18.97 -41.76
C ASP A 94 -18.67 19.19 -40.28
N GLY A 95 -19.93 19.53 -40.01
CA GLY A 95 -20.45 19.71 -38.66
C GLY A 95 -20.29 18.49 -37.74
N THR A 96 -20.45 17.27 -38.27
CA THR A 96 -20.27 16.02 -37.50
C THR A 96 -18.80 15.77 -37.20
N VAL A 97 -17.90 16.07 -38.14
CA VAL A 97 -16.44 15.96 -37.94
C VAL A 97 -15.98 16.95 -36.87
N TRP A 98 -16.43 18.21 -36.95
CA TRP A 98 -16.15 19.23 -35.93
C TRP A 98 -16.72 18.85 -34.56
N THR A 99 -17.95 18.31 -34.53
CA THR A 99 -18.59 17.83 -33.30
C THR A 99 -17.78 16.71 -32.66
N ALA A 100 -17.29 15.74 -33.44
CA ALA A 100 -16.43 14.68 -32.95
C ALA A 100 -15.11 15.26 -32.40
N ALA A 101 -14.40 16.08 -33.18
CA ALA A 101 -13.10 16.61 -32.79
C ALA A 101 -13.17 17.49 -31.53
N ILE A 102 -14.08 18.47 -31.50
CA ILE A 102 -14.27 19.37 -30.36
C ILE A 102 -14.84 18.60 -29.17
N GLY A 103 -15.81 17.72 -29.39
CA GLY A 103 -16.43 16.94 -28.32
C GLY A 103 -15.46 16.01 -27.62
N LEU A 104 -14.62 15.28 -28.38
CA LEU A 104 -13.57 14.43 -27.82
C LEU A 104 -12.50 15.25 -27.09
N PHE A 105 -12.11 16.41 -27.64
CA PHE A 105 -11.17 17.31 -26.96
C PHE A 105 -11.71 17.82 -25.62
N VAL A 106 -12.96 18.28 -25.56
CA VAL A 106 -13.62 18.70 -24.32
C VAL A 106 -13.71 17.54 -23.33
N LEU A 107 -14.05 16.34 -23.81
CA LEU A 107 -14.09 15.14 -22.98
C LEU A 107 -12.72 14.80 -22.38
N ASP A 108 -11.63 14.97 -23.14
CA ASP A 108 -10.28 14.77 -22.62
C ASP A 108 -9.87 15.80 -21.57
N TRP A 109 -10.32 17.05 -21.70
CA TRP A 109 -10.14 18.06 -20.63
C TRP A 109 -10.89 17.69 -19.35
N LEU A 110 -12.14 17.21 -19.47
CA LEU A 110 -12.90 16.71 -18.33
C LEU A 110 -12.21 15.50 -17.70
N ARG A 111 -11.73 14.56 -18.52
CA ARG A 111 -10.98 13.37 -18.10
C ARG A 111 -9.70 13.76 -17.37
N ALA A 112 -8.93 14.70 -17.89
CA ALA A 112 -7.71 15.21 -17.26
C ALA A 112 -8.01 15.79 -15.87
N GLY A 113 -9.09 16.57 -15.73
CA GLY A 113 -9.56 17.08 -14.45
C GLY A 113 -9.87 15.96 -13.44
N ALA A 114 -10.61 14.93 -13.87
CA ALA A 114 -10.94 13.78 -13.04
C ALA A 114 -9.69 13.01 -12.58
N LEU A 115 -8.71 12.84 -13.47
CA LEU A 115 -7.44 12.16 -13.18
C LEU A 115 -6.56 12.96 -12.22
N VAL A 116 -6.50 14.28 -12.36
CA VAL A 116 -5.82 15.18 -11.41
C VAL A 116 -6.47 15.11 -10.04
N GLY A 117 -7.81 15.09 -9.98
CA GLY A 117 -8.56 14.88 -8.75
C GLY A 117 -8.19 13.56 -8.08
N ALA A 118 -8.24 12.46 -8.82
CA ALA A 118 -7.89 11.13 -8.33
C ALA A 118 -6.43 11.06 -7.86
N ALA A 119 -5.49 11.66 -8.61
CA ALA A 119 -4.09 11.74 -8.22
C ALA A 119 -3.89 12.55 -6.94
N THR A 120 -4.67 13.61 -6.73
CA THR A 120 -4.64 14.43 -5.51
C THR A 120 -5.15 13.64 -4.30
N ILE A 121 -6.25 12.89 -4.44
CA ILE A 121 -6.77 12.02 -3.38
C ILE A 121 -5.75 10.96 -2.99
N ARG A 122 -5.02 10.40 -3.97
CA ARG A 122 -3.96 9.41 -3.74
C ARG A 122 -2.70 9.97 -3.06
N ARG A 123 -2.49 11.30 -3.05
CA ARG A 123 -1.35 11.95 -2.34
C ARG A 123 -1.56 12.01 -0.82
N ALA A 124 -2.19 11.00 -0.23
CA ALA A 124 -2.46 10.94 1.20
C ALA A 124 -1.17 10.92 2.05
N ASN A 125 -0.06 10.42 1.49
CA ASN A 125 1.26 10.46 2.10
C ASN A 125 1.82 11.87 2.31
N THR A 126 1.26 12.89 1.63
CA THR A 126 1.67 14.30 1.78
C THR A 126 0.91 15.04 2.88
N ILE A 127 -0.03 14.36 3.56
CA ILE A 127 -0.82 14.95 4.64
C ILE A 127 0.14 15.31 5.80
N PRO A 128 0.18 16.59 6.23
CA PRO A 128 1.08 17.02 7.30
C PRO A 128 0.67 16.46 8.66
N TYR A 129 -0.63 16.37 8.92
CA TYR A 129 -1.20 15.95 10.20
C TYR A 129 -2.33 14.93 10.01
N ALA A 130 -2.27 13.84 10.77
CA ALA A 130 -3.36 12.88 10.90
C ALA A 130 -3.46 12.40 12.35
N THR A 131 -4.66 12.23 12.89
CA THR A 131 -4.85 11.83 14.29
C THR A 131 -5.84 10.69 14.41
N ARG A 132 -5.86 10.07 15.59
CA ARG A 132 -6.85 9.09 16.03
C ARG A 132 -7.06 9.27 17.53
N ASN A 133 -8.31 9.23 18.00
CA ASN A 133 -8.66 9.34 19.43
C ASN A 133 -8.33 10.70 20.07
N LEU A 134 -8.32 11.80 19.31
CA LEU A 134 -8.07 13.17 19.78
C LEU A 134 -9.37 14.02 19.87
N GLY A 135 -10.53 13.36 19.86
CA GLY A 135 -11.85 13.96 19.99
C GLY A 135 -12.58 14.20 18.65
N GLU A 136 -13.77 14.81 18.72
CA GLU A 136 -14.61 15.03 17.55
C GLU A 136 -13.99 16.00 16.54
N GLY A 137 -14.22 15.75 15.25
CA GLY A 137 -13.72 16.60 14.16
C GLY A 137 -12.20 16.61 14.01
N GLU A 138 -11.50 15.64 14.60
CA GLU A 138 -10.05 15.50 14.47
C GLU A 138 -9.63 15.24 13.01
N PRO A 139 -8.42 15.68 12.60
CA PRO A 139 -7.95 15.44 11.25
C PRO A 139 -7.62 13.97 11.04
N THR A 140 -8.57 13.21 10.50
CA THR A 140 -8.37 11.80 10.15
C THR A 140 -8.10 11.64 8.66
N PHE A 141 -7.45 10.53 8.31
CA PHE A 141 -7.32 10.13 6.91
C PHE A 141 -8.67 10.07 6.21
N PRO A 142 -8.73 10.43 4.92
CA PRO A 142 -9.90 10.13 4.12
C PRO A 142 -10.21 8.64 4.17
N ARG A 143 -11.50 8.32 4.25
CA ARG A 143 -11.95 6.95 4.07
C ARG A 143 -11.47 6.44 2.71
N ALA A 144 -11.16 5.15 2.64
CA ALA A 144 -10.85 4.52 1.37
C ALA A 144 -11.98 4.78 0.35
N GLU A 145 -11.60 5.03 -0.89
CA GLU A 145 -12.57 5.23 -1.96
C GLU A 145 -13.39 3.95 -2.18
N PRO A 146 -14.73 4.04 -2.29
CA PRO A 146 -15.57 2.89 -2.57
C PRO A 146 -15.12 2.18 -3.85
N ALA A 147 -15.21 0.85 -3.86
CA ALA A 147 -14.78 0.05 -5.00
C ALA A 147 -15.46 0.46 -6.33
N TRP A 148 -16.72 0.90 -6.28
CA TRP A 148 -17.43 1.39 -7.47
C TRP A 148 -16.77 2.65 -8.05
N HIS A 149 -16.30 3.57 -7.19
CA HIS A 149 -15.69 4.82 -7.62
C HIS A 149 -14.30 4.57 -8.22
N VAL A 150 -13.52 3.68 -7.60
CA VAL A 150 -12.23 3.22 -8.13
C VAL A 150 -12.40 2.57 -9.51
N ARG A 151 -13.44 1.74 -9.69
CA ARG A 151 -13.78 1.13 -10.98
C ARG A 151 -14.18 2.18 -12.01
N LEU A 152 -15.05 3.11 -11.64
CA LEU A 152 -15.46 4.23 -12.50
C LEU A 152 -14.24 5.03 -12.96
N MET A 153 -13.28 5.27 -12.06
CA MET A 153 -12.06 5.99 -12.43
C MET A 153 -11.14 5.24 -13.37
N THR A 154 -11.10 3.92 -13.24
CA THR A 154 -10.38 3.06 -14.20
C THR A 154 -11.03 3.11 -15.58
N LEU A 155 -12.37 3.17 -15.64
CA LEU A 155 -13.10 3.35 -16.89
C LEU A 155 -12.85 4.72 -17.52
N VAL A 156 -12.91 5.80 -16.73
CA VAL A 156 -12.61 7.15 -17.21
C VAL A 156 -11.16 7.27 -17.70
N GLU A 157 -10.19 6.63 -17.03
CA GLU A 157 -8.79 6.66 -17.44
C GLU A 157 -8.55 6.01 -18.81
N GLY A 158 -9.15 4.84 -19.06
CA GLY A 158 -8.84 4.02 -20.23
C GLY A 158 -9.90 3.96 -21.33
N TYR A 159 -11.14 4.37 -21.05
CA TYR A 159 -12.32 4.04 -21.87
C TYR A 159 -13.32 5.21 -22.01
N ALA A 160 -12.94 6.44 -21.66
CA ALA A 160 -13.84 7.60 -21.81
C ALA A 160 -14.32 7.78 -23.26
N ASP A 161 -13.52 7.36 -24.25
CA ASP A 161 -13.82 7.39 -25.67
C ASP A 161 -14.71 6.23 -26.17
N ALA A 162 -15.01 5.22 -25.34
CA ALA A 162 -15.74 4.04 -25.80
C ALA A 162 -17.14 4.33 -26.32
N LEU A 163 -17.94 5.10 -25.56
CA LEU A 163 -19.29 5.48 -25.97
C LEU A 163 -19.32 6.33 -27.25
N PRO A 164 -18.57 7.44 -27.38
CA PRO A 164 -18.61 8.25 -28.59
C PRO A 164 -18.10 7.49 -29.82
N LEU A 165 -17.09 6.62 -29.68
CA LEU A 165 -16.55 5.86 -30.81
C LEU A 165 -17.49 4.74 -31.26
N LEU A 166 -18.05 3.96 -30.33
CA LEU A 166 -18.94 2.84 -30.69
C LEU A 166 -20.29 3.34 -31.20
N LEU A 167 -20.90 4.31 -30.52
CA LEU A 167 -22.17 4.90 -30.96
C LEU A 167 -21.99 5.76 -32.21
N GLY A 168 -20.88 6.48 -32.34
CA GLY A 168 -20.58 7.25 -33.54
C GLY A 168 -20.36 6.37 -34.78
N ALA A 169 -19.60 5.27 -34.64
CA ALA A 169 -19.41 4.32 -35.76
C ALA A 169 -20.71 3.57 -36.11
N ALA A 170 -21.52 3.19 -35.11
CA ALA A 170 -22.84 2.60 -35.35
C ALA A 170 -23.82 3.60 -35.99
N GLY A 171 -23.78 4.87 -35.56
CA GLY A 171 -24.55 5.96 -36.16
C GLY A 171 -24.18 6.19 -37.61
N LEU A 172 -22.90 6.09 -37.97
CA LEU A 172 -22.46 6.16 -39.35
C LEU A 172 -22.98 4.99 -40.21
N LEU A 173 -23.10 3.78 -39.65
CA LEU A 173 -23.68 2.62 -40.35
C LEU A 173 -25.21 2.73 -40.51
N ALA A 174 -25.87 3.32 -39.53
CA ALA A 174 -27.32 3.44 -39.47
C ALA A 174 -27.86 4.75 -40.06
N ASP A 175 -26.98 5.65 -40.50
CA ASP A 175 -27.29 7.02 -40.92
C ASP A 175 -28.00 7.86 -39.83
N VAL A 176 -27.54 7.71 -38.58
CA VAL A 176 -28.04 8.43 -37.38
C VAL A 176 -26.87 9.14 -36.68
N PRO A 177 -26.43 10.32 -37.16
CA PRO A 177 -25.29 11.03 -36.60
C PRO A 177 -25.49 11.49 -35.15
N GLU A 178 -26.73 11.60 -34.67
CA GLU A 178 -27.08 11.96 -33.29
C GLU A 178 -26.55 10.94 -32.27
N LEU A 179 -26.28 9.69 -32.69
CA LEU A 179 -25.67 8.68 -31.82
C LEU A 179 -24.26 9.07 -31.35
N LEU A 180 -23.50 9.83 -32.15
CA LEU A 180 -22.22 10.40 -31.72
C LEU A 180 -22.42 11.37 -30.54
N ILE A 181 -23.41 12.27 -30.66
CA ILE A 181 -23.72 13.25 -29.61
C ILE A 181 -24.18 12.51 -28.36
N ALA A 182 -25.04 11.51 -28.48
CA ALA A 182 -25.47 10.66 -27.36
C ALA A 182 -24.28 9.98 -26.67
N GLY A 183 -23.31 9.48 -27.44
CA GLY A 183 -22.09 8.88 -26.90
C GLY A 183 -21.18 9.89 -26.19
N LEU A 184 -20.97 11.07 -26.78
CA LEU A 184 -20.22 12.16 -26.15
C LEU A 184 -20.87 12.62 -24.84
N LEU A 185 -22.19 12.85 -24.84
CA LEU A 185 -22.94 13.25 -23.65
C LEU A 185 -22.92 12.17 -22.58
N GLY A 186 -23.08 10.90 -22.94
CA GLY A 186 -22.99 9.78 -22.01
C GLY A 186 -21.60 9.66 -21.35
N ALA A 187 -20.53 9.79 -22.14
CA ALA A 187 -19.17 9.78 -21.63
C ALA A 187 -18.85 11.00 -20.75
N ALA A 188 -19.31 12.19 -21.15
CA ALA A 188 -19.16 13.41 -20.38
C ALA A 188 -19.92 13.30 -19.04
N ALA A 189 -21.16 12.79 -19.05
CA ALA A 189 -21.95 12.56 -17.85
C ALA A 189 -21.29 11.56 -16.90
N GLY A 190 -20.73 10.46 -17.40
CA GLY A 190 -19.96 9.50 -16.60
C GLY A 190 -18.71 10.12 -15.96
N THR A 191 -17.97 10.92 -16.73
CA THR A 191 -16.78 11.63 -16.27
C THR A 191 -17.14 12.69 -15.21
N LEU A 192 -18.17 13.49 -15.44
CA LEU A 192 -18.67 14.48 -14.48
C LEU A 192 -19.21 13.82 -13.21
N GLY A 193 -19.89 12.69 -13.33
CA GLY A 193 -20.32 11.87 -12.19
C GLY A 193 -19.12 11.40 -11.35
N SER A 194 -18.01 11.02 -11.99
CA SER A 194 -16.78 10.68 -11.27
C SER A 194 -16.17 11.89 -10.55
N CYS A 195 -16.13 13.06 -11.19
CA CYS A 195 -15.67 14.30 -10.56
C CYS A 195 -16.54 14.68 -9.36
N ALA A 196 -17.87 14.55 -9.48
CA ALA A 196 -18.80 14.83 -8.40
C ALA A 196 -18.57 13.89 -7.20
N ALA A 197 -18.32 12.60 -7.45
CA ALA A 197 -17.99 11.62 -6.43
C ALA A 197 -16.67 11.93 -5.69
N GLN A 198 -15.72 12.61 -6.34
CA GLN A 198 -14.45 13.03 -5.75
C GLN A 198 -14.56 14.26 -4.83
N VAL A 199 -15.58 15.11 -5.01
CA VAL A 199 -15.75 16.38 -4.28
C VAL A 199 -15.58 16.25 -2.75
N PRO A 200 -16.22 15.30 -2.04
CA PRO A 200 -16.05 15.19 -0.59
C PRO A 200 -14.60 14.87 -0.19
N TYR A 201 -13.93 13.98 -0.92
CA TYR A 201 -12.53 13.61 -0.68
C TYR A 201 -11.60 14.80 -0.95
N LEU A 202 -11.80 15.52 -2.06
CA LEU A 202 -11.00 16.70 -2.40
C LEU A 202 -11.21 17.84 -1.39
N ARG A 203 -12.44 18.03 -0.88
CA ARG A 203 -12.72 18.99 0.19
C ARG A 203 -11.99 18.61 1.49
N GLN A 204 -12.01 17.33 1.86
CA GLN A 204 -11.26 16.83 3.02
C GLN A 204 -9.75 16.99 2.81
N MET A 205 -9.24 16.64 1.63
CA MET A 205 -7.82 16.81 1.28
C MET A 205 -7.39 18.26 1.34
N ARG A 206 -8.18 19.20 0.81
CA ARG A 206 -7.89 20.63 0.90
C ARG A 206 -7.77 21.11 2.36
N ARG A 207 -8.61 20.58 3.26
CA ARG A 207 -8.52 20.89 4.70
C ARG A 207 -7.25 20.31 5.32
N LEU A 208 -6.99 19.02 5.09
CA LEU A 208 -5.84 18.32 5.67
C LEU A 208 -4.49 18.86 5.15
N LEU A 209 -4.43 19.24 3.87
CA LEU A 209 -3.25 19.86 3.25
C LEU A 209 -3.00 21.30 3.73
N ASN A 210 -3.99 21.95 4.35
CA ASN A 210 -3.79 23.24 5.02
C ASN A 210 -3.07 23.03 6.36
N GLY A 211 -1.77 22.69 6.29
CA GLY A 211 -0.95 22.34 7.44
C GLY A 211 -0.95 23.38 8.55
N LYS A 212 -0.97 24.69 8.23
CA LYS A 212 -1.00 25.74 9.26
C LYS A 212 -2.29 25.72 10.09
N ARG A 213 -3.45 25.55 9.45
CA ARG A 213 -4.74 25.50 10.16
C ARG A 213 -4.87 24.18 10.93
N THR A 214 -4.56 23.06 10.28
CA THR A 214 -4.67 21.74 10.88
C THR A 214 -3.68 21.55 12.03
N GLY A 215 -2.45 22.04 11.87
CA GLY A 215 -1.42 22.00 12.92
C GLY A 215 -1.81 22.78 14.17
N ARG A 216 -2.37 23.99 14.03
CA ARG A 216 -2.92 24.74 15.18
C ARG A 216 -4.06 24.01 15.88
N ASP A 217 -4.90 23.31 15.11
CA ASP A 217 -5.99 22.51 15.67
C ASP A 217 -5.46 21.31 16.47
N VAL A 218 -4.51 20.57 15.90
CA VAL A 218 -3.84 19.45 16.55
C VAL A 218 -3.10 19.90 17.80
N GLN A 219 -2.32 20.99 17.72
CA GLN A 219 -1.61 21.57 18.87
C GLN A 219 -2.59 21.87 20.00
N ARG A 220 -3.68 22.59 19.73
CA ARG A 220 -4.68 22.94 20.75
C ARG A 220 -5.25 21.69 21.44
N ARG A 221 -5.54 20.63 20.68
CA ARG A 221 -6.10 19.38 21.21
C ARG A 221 -5.06 18.60 22.03
N VAL A 222 -3.81 18.54 21.58
CA VAL A 222 -2.73 17.90 22.33
C VAL A 222 -2.44 18.66 23.63
N SER A 223 -2.36 19.99 23.56
CA SER A 223 -2.19 20.84 24.75
C SER A 223 -3.35 20.70 25.74
N ALA A 224 -4.58 20.47 25.28
CA ALA A 224 -5.71 20.20 26.17
C ALA A 224 -5.67 18.79 26.78
N TYR A 225 -5.09 17.81 26.09
CA TYR A 225 -4.89 16.45 26.61
C TYR A 225 -3.73 16.38 27.61
N GLU A 226 -2.72 17.24 27.46
CA GLU A 226 -1.52 17.33 28.32
C GLU A 226 -0.79 15.98 28.45
N PRO A 227 -0.30 15.38 27.34
CA PRO A 227 0.42 14.12 27.43
C PRO A 227 1.74 14.32 28.19
N GLU A 228 2.04 13.39 29.09
CA GLU A 228 3.29 13.34 29.86
C GLU A 228 4.28 12.34 29.24
N VAL A 229 3.77 11.27 28.62
CA VAL A 229 4.57 10.20 28.01
C VAL A 229 4.20 10.05 26.53
N VAL A 230 5.20 10.05 25.66
CA VAL A 230 5.01 9.85 24.23
C VAL A 230 5.71 8.58 23.75
N LEU A 231 4.97 7.67 23.11
CA LEU A 231 5.56 6.59 22.33
C LEU A 231 5.87 7.12 20.93
N TYR A 232 7.15 7.34 20.63
CA TYR A 232 7.62 7.84 19.35
C TYR A 232 7.90 6.71 18.38
N PHE A 233 7.17 6.69 17.25
CA PHE A 233 7.37 5.71 16.20
C PHE A 233 7.53 6.35 14.82
N THR A 234 8.42 5.77 14.02
CA THR A 234 8.68 6.22 12.67
C THR A 234 9.11 5.03 11.84
N GLY A 235 8.50 4.86 10.68
CA GLY A 235 8.69 3.72 9.80
C GLY A 235 7.58 3.62 8.77
N MET A 236 7.56 2.51 8.03
CA MET A 236 6.48 2.18 7.11
C MET A 236 5.33 1.48 7.86
N ALA A 237 4.13 1.46 7.27
CA ALA A 237 2.97 0.78 7.85
C ALA A 237 3.24 -0.70 8.20
N VAL A 238 4.04 -1.41 7.40
CA VAL A 238 4.43 -2.81 7.66
C VAL A 238 5.25 -2.98 8.96
N ASN A 239 5.90 -1.92 9.44
CA ASN A 239 6.67 -1.92 10.69
C ASN A 239 5.83 -1.50 11.91
N ALA A 240 4.53 -1.22 11.75
CA ALA A 240 3.67 -0.79 12.86
C ALA A 240 3.63 -1.79 14.02
N TYR A 241 3.98 -3.07 13.79
CA TYR A 241 4.11 -4.08 14.85
C TYR A 241 5.06 -3.66 15.98
N GLN A 242 6.08 -2.84 15.68
CA GLN A 242 7.06 -2.35 16.65
C GLN A 242 6.42 -1.39 17.67
N ALA A 243 5.48 -0.56 17.23
CA ALA A 243 4.69 0.28 18.13
C ALA A 243 3.55 -0.52 18.78
N ASN A 244 2.90 -1.41 18.02
CA ASN A 244 1.74 -2.17 18.48
C ASN A 244 2.02 -2.99 19.75
N MET A 245 3.22 -3.54 19.90
CA MET A 245 3.59 -4.31 21.10
C MET A 245 3.65 -3.48 22.39
N TRP A 246 3.71 -2.15 22.28
CA TRP A 246 3.80 -1.24 23.41
C TRP A 246 2.47 -0.53 23.72
N LEU A 247 1.47 -0.60 22.85
CA LEU A 247 0.22 0.15 23.01
C LEU A 247 -0.50 -0.21 24.32
N GLU A 248 -0.64 -1.50 24.62
CA GLU A 248 -1.28 -1.95 25.85
C GLU A 248 -0.50 -1.55 27.11
N THR A 249 0.83 -1.64 27.07
CA THR A 249 1.70 -1.17 28.17
C THR A 249 1.50 0.33 28.40
N MET A 250 1.47 1.12 27.33
CA MET A 250 1.25 2.57 27.38
C MET A 250 -0.15 2.92 27.93
N GLU A 251 -1.17 2.14 27.60
CA GLU A 251 -2.54 2.30 28.10
C GLU A 251 -2.71 2.03 29.60
N ARG A 252 -1.81 1.23 30.19
CA ARG A 252 -1.83 0.87 31.61
C ARG A 252 -1.04 1.83 32.49
N LEU A 253 -0.33 2.80 31.89
CA LEU A 253 0.40 3.80 32.66
C LEU A 253 -0.55 4.63 33.53
N ASN A 254 -0.11 4.99 34.73
CA ASN A 254 -0.81 5.93 35.61
C ASN A 254 -0.57 7.40 35.21
N ARG A 255 -0.16 7.64 33.97
CA ARG A 255 0.18 8.93 33.37
C ARG A 255 -0.48 9.05 32.02
N ARG A 256 -0.73 10.29 31.58
CA ARG A 256 -1.33 10.51 30.27
C ARG A 256 -0.33 10.19 29.16
N ALA A 257 -0.61 9.12 28.42
CA ALA A 257 0.21 8.65 27.32
C ALA A 257 -0.38 9.02 25.95
N MET A 258 0.47 9.23 24.95
CA MET A 258 0.12 9.46 23.55
C MET A 258 1.10 8.73 22.63
N VAL A 259 0.65 8.37 21.42
CA VAL A 259 1.53 7.84 20.37
C VAL A 259 1.82 8.95 19.36
N LEU A 260 3.09 9.25 19.13
CA LEU A 260 3.55 10.17 18.09
C LEU A 260 4.13 9.39 16.92
N VAL A 261 3.54 9.54 15.74
CA VAL A 261 4.03 8.91 14.51
C VAL A 261 4.51 9.93 13.47
N ARG A 262 5.44 9.51 12.61
CA ARG A 262 6.04 10.39 11.57
C ARG A 262 5.63 10.07 10.14
N THR A 263 4.77 9.08 9.96
CA THR A 263 4.33 8.59 8.66
C THR A 263 2.81 8.44 8.75
N PRO A 264 2.04 9.22 7.97
CA PRO A 264 0.60 9.22 8.05
C PRO A 264 -0.01 7.80 7.95
N GLU A 265 0.46 6.95 7.02
CA GLU A 265 -0.07 5.60 6.79
C GLU A 265 -0.01 4.70 8.03
N VAL A 266 0.91 4.98 8.95
CA VAL A 266 1.04 4.22 10.20
C VAL A 266 -0.17 4.42 11.10
N VAL A 267 -0.82 5.58 11.09
CA VAL A 267 -2.01 5.86 11.93
C VAL A 267 -3.10 4.82 11.69
N ALA A 268 -3.32 4.44 10.43
CA ALA A 268 -4.29 3.41 10.06
C ALA A 268 -3.79 1.98 10.33
N ALA A 269 -2.47 1.76 10.33
CA ALA A 269 -1.86 0.43 10.54
C ALA A 269 -1.64 0.07 12.02
N LEU A 270 -1.71 1.05 12.93
CA LEU A 270 -1.65 0.78 14.37
C LEU A 270 -2.86 -0.05 14.81
N ALA A 271 -2.61 -1.03 15.68
CA ALA A 271 -3.66 -1.85 16.29
C ALA A 271 -4.69 -0.98 17.03
N PRO A 272 -5.90 -1.50 17.30
CA PRO A 272 -6.89 -0.81 18.12
C PRO A 272 -6.28 -0.38 19.46
N THR A 273 -6.52 0.86 19.84
CA THR A 273 -6.01 1.46 21.09
C THR A 273 -6.92 2.60 21.52
N ARG A 274 -6.94 2.87 22.82
CA ARG A 274 -7.60 4.04 23.44
C ARG A 274 -6.68 5.26 23.52
N LEU A 275 -5.39 5.09 23.26
CA LEU A 275 -4.42 6.19 23.29
C LEU A 275 -4.71 7.18 22.17
N PRO A 276 -4.57 8.49 22.44
CA PRO A 276 -4.38 9.48 21.39
C PRO A 276 -3.20 9.10 20.48
N VAL A 277 -3.42 9.14 19.17
CA VAL A 277 -2.39 8.99 18.16
C VAL A 277 -2.30 10.29 17.37
N VAL A 278 -1.10 10.84 17.27
CA VAL A 278 -0.84 12.06 16.51
C VAL A 278 0.26 11.77 15.50
N CYS A 279 -0.04 11.99 14.23
CA CYS A 279 0.94 12.00 13.16
C CYS A 279 1.33 13.44 12.85
N VAL A 280 2.63 13.70 12.85
CA VAL A 280 3.22 14.93 12.32
C VAL A 280 4.29 14.52 11.31
N SER A 281 4.01 14.65 10.01
CA SER A 281 4.88 14.08 8.98
C SER A 281 6.09 14.98 8.69
N ARG A 282 5.90 16.30 8.65
CA ARG A 282 6.98 17.27 8.36
C ARG A 282 7.90 17.46 9.56
N ALA A 283 9.19 17.62 9.27
CA ALA A 283 10.21 17.88 10.29
C ALA A 283 9.96 19.21 11.01
N GLU A 284 9.79 20.29 10.25
CA GLU A 284 9.54 21.64 10.76
C GLU A 284 8.33 21.69 11.70
N ASP A 285 7.26 20.99 11.34
CA ASP A 285 6.03 20.93 12.14
C ASP A 285 6.25 20.24 13.49
N VAL A 286 7.12 19.22 13.58
CA VAL A 286 7.50 18.59 14.87
C VAL A 286 8.36 19.52 15.71
N MET A 287 9.32 20.20 15.07
CA MET A 287 10.29 21.06 15.75
C MET A 287 9.67 22.37 16.24
N ASN A 288 8.54 22.79 15.67
CA ASN A 288 7.78 23.97 16.10
C ASN A 288 6.55 23.61 16.96
N PHE A 289 6.32 22.33 17.22
CA PHE A 289 5.22 21.88 18.07
C PHE A 289 5.58 22.13 19.54
N ASP A 290 4.64 22.57 20.34
CA ASP A 290 4.84 22.77 21.78
C ASP A 290 4.71 21.42 22.50
N TRP A 291 5.85 20.95 23.01
CA TRP A 291 5.99 19.70 23.77
C TRP A 291 6.09 19.91 25.29
N SER A 292 5.76 21.10 25.79
CA SER A 292 6.00 21.52 27.19
C SER A 292 5.35 20.64 28.27
N THR A 293 4.34 19.84 27.95
CA THR A 293 3.73 18.88 28.90
C THR A 293 4.44 17.53 28.91
N VAL A 294 5.14 17.18 27.83
CA VAL A 294 5.82 15.89 27.71
C VAL A 294 7.05 15.87 28.61
N ARG A 295 7.24 14.75 29.32
CA ARG A 295 8.37 14.53 30.23
C ARG A 295 9.22 13.36 29.77
N VAL A 296 8.63 12.36 29.11
CA VAL A 296 9.33 11.17 28.63
C VAL A 296 8.91 10.85 27.20
N ALA A 297 9.89 10.60 26.34
CA ALA A 297 9.68 10.07 25.00
C ALA A 297 10.32 8.68 24.88
N LEU A 298 9.52 7.68 24.54
CA LEU A 298 9.93 6.29 24.36
C LEU A 298 10.10 5.97 22.88
N TYR A 299 11.26 5.45 22.49
CA TYR A 299 11.61 5.18 21.09
C TYR A 299 11.70 3.68 20.82
N THR A 300 10.97 3.19 19.82
CA THR A 300 10.94 1.75 19.50
C THR A 300 12.02 1.33 18.48
N GLY A 301 12.78 2.28 17.93
CA GLY A 301 13.74 2.02 16.87
C GLY A 301 14.70 3.18 16.61
N ASN A 302 15.87 2.86 16.06
CA ASN A 302 16.97 3.80 15.81
C ASN A 302 16.90 4.38 14.40
N THR A 303 15.99 5.34 14.18
CA THR A 303 15.83 5.99 12.87
C THR A 303 16.27 7.44 12.90
N GLY A 304 16.75 7.96 11.76
CA GLY A 304 17.18 9.36 11.65
C GLY A 304 16.09 10.38 11.97
N LYS A 305 14.81 10.04 11.79
CA LYS A 305 13.70 10.95 12.14
C LYS A 305 13.55 11.17 13.65
N ASN A 306 14.22 10.39 14.51
CA ASN A 306 14.18 10.59 15.96
C ASN A 306 14.79 11.95 16.36
N LEU A 307 15.76 12.45 15.57
CA LEU A 307 16.46 13.72 15.81
C LEU A 307 15.50 14.90 16.03
N HIS A 308 14.34 14.88 15.36
CA HIS A 308 13.37 15.97 15.44
C HIS A 308 12.76 16.17 16.83
N LEU A 309 12.62 15.10 17.63
CA LEU A 309 12.14 15.18 19.01
C LEU A 309 13.30 15.12 20.02
N LEU A 310 14.39 14.41 19.71
CA LEU A 310 15.61 14.33 20.55
C LEU A 310 16.24 15.69 20.87
N ARG A 311 15.85 16.72 20.15
CA ARG A 311 16.33 18.09 20.36
C ARG A 311 15.70 18.80 21.54
N GLU A 312 14.64 18.24 22.14
CA GLU A 312 13.88 18.85 23.22
C GLU A 312 14.53 18.57 24.58
N PRO A 313 15.32 19.50 25.17
CA PRO A 313 16.17 19.20 26.32
C PRO A 313 15.37 18.95 27.62
N ALA A 314 14.09 19.32 27.65
CA ALA A 314 13.21 19.13 28.80
C ALA A 314 12.56 17.74 28.84
N ILE A 315 12.75 16.92 27.80
CA ILE A 315 12.18 15.58 27.67
C ILE A 315 13.28 14.56 27.96
N LYS A 316 13.02 13.59 28.82
CA LYS A 316 13.87 12.41 28.95
C LYS A 316 13.62 11.48 27.76
N HIS A 317 14.65 11.19 27.00
CA HIS A 317 14.61 10.35 25.80
C HIS A 317 15.09 8.94 26.12
N VAL A 318 14.20 7.96 25.93
CA VAL A 318 14.44 6.57 26.33
C VAL A 318 14.29 5.64 25.14
N PHE A 319 15.32 4.86 24.85
CA PHE A 319 15.21 3.77 23.88
C PHE A 319 14.64 2.52 24.54
N ILE A 320 13.51 2.03 24.02
CA ILE A 320 12.84 0.80 24.49
C ILE A 320 12.85 -0.32 23.45
N GLY A 321 13.22 0.01 22.20
CA GLY A 321 13.26 -0.93 21.10
C GLY A 321 11.90 -1.60 20.81
N HIS A 322 11.96 -2.77 20.18
CA HIS A 322 10.79 -3.59 19.85
C HIS A 322 11.06 -5.08 20.10
N GLY A 323 11.81 -5.34 21.16
CA GLY A 323 12.31 -6.66 21.53
C GLY A 323 13.82 -6.71 21.59
N ASP A 324 14.33 -7.48 22.54
CA ASP A 324 15.74 -7.82 22.68
C ASP A 324 16.10 -8.93 21.69
N SER A 325 17.04 -8.67 20.78
CA SER A 325 17.48 -9.61 19.75
C SER A 325 19.00 -9.78 19.80
N ASP A 326 19.49 -10.99 19.54
CA ASP A 326 20.94 -11.30 19.44
C ASP A 326 21.55 -10.90 18.09
N LYS A 327 20.98 -9.88 17.43
CA LYS A 327 21.52 -9.35 16.17
C LYS A 327 22.37 -8.14 16.49
N ASP A 328 23.52 -8.00 15.85
CA ASP A 328 24.44 -6.86 16.04
C ASP A 328 23.74 -5.50 15.87
N SER A 329 22.76 -5.44 14.97
CA SER A 329 21.89 -4.26 14.78
C SER A 329 21.12 -3.79 16.03
N SER A 330 21.00 -4.63 17.06
CA SER A 330 20.22 -4.35 18.29
C SER A 330 21.00 -3.50 19.29
N SER A 331 22.33 -3.64 19.34
CA SER A 331 23.26 -2.85 20.13
C SER A 331 23.95 -1.82 19.24
N ASN A 332 23.17 -0.82 18.79
CA ASN A 332 23.61 0.14 17.79
C ASN A 332 24.29 1.37 18.43
N PRO A 333 25.37 1.93 17.86
CA PRO A 333 25.99 3.18 18.34
C PRO A 333 25.04 4.38 18.42
N VAL A 334 23.94 4.39 17.65
CA VAL A 334 22.88 5.41 17.75
C VAL A 334 22.27 5.45 19.15
N SER A 335 22.25 4.34 19.89
CA SER A 335 21.67 4.32 21.25
C SER A 335 22.36 5.28 22.23
N LYS A 336 23.56 5.79 21.90
CA LYS A 336 24.26 6.84 22.67
C LYS A 336 23.53 8.18 22.75
N VAL A 337 22.57 8.43 21.84
CA VAL A 337 21.83 9.71 21.81
C VAL A 337 20.71 9.78 22.85
N PHE A 338 20.33 8.65 23.44
CA PHE A 338 19.26 8.60 24.44
C PHE A 338 19.83 8.77 25.84
N ASP A 339 19.02 9.34 26.73
CA ASP A 339 19.37 9.45 28.15
C ASP A 339 19.45 8.07 28.79
N GLU A 340 18.50 7.19 28.43
CA GLU A 340 18.44 5.82 28.91
C GLU A 340 18.11 4.82 27.80
N VAL A 341 18.61 3.61 27.98
CA VAL A 341 18.37 2.44 27.13
C VAL A 341 17.78 1.35 28.02
N TRP A 342 16.49 1.08 27.82
CA TRP A 342 15.74 0.12 28.62
C TRP A 342 15.80 -1.26 27.99
N VAL A 343 16.32 -2.23 28.74
CA VAL A 343 16.53 -3.61 28.31
C VAL A 343 15.74 -4.59 29.16
N ALA A 344 15.55 -5.81 28.65
CA ALA A 344 14.74 -6.81 29.35
C ALA A 344 15.41 -7.41 30.59
N GLY A 345 16.73 -7.28 30.73
CA GLY A 345 17.48 -7.84 31.85
C GLY A 345 18.98 -7.93 31.55
N PRO A 346 19.74 -8.71 32.35
CA PRO A 346 21.20 -8.72 32.29
C PRO A 346 21.77 -9.05 30.92
N ALA A 347 21.17 -10.00 30.19
CA ALA A 347 21.61 -10.36 28.84
C ALA A 347 21.51 -9.17 27.86
N GLY A 348 20.50 -8.32 27.99
CA GLY A 348 20.37 -7.12 27.15
C GLY A 348 21.45 -6.08 27.48
N ARG A 349 21.80 -5.93 28.76
CA ARG A 349 22.91 -5.07 29.20
C ARG A 349 24.25 -5.59 28.66
N ASP A 350 24.50 -6.89 28.80
CA ASP A 350 25.74 -7.52 28.35
C ASP A 350 25.95 -7.37 26.84
N ARG A 351 24.88 -7.40 26.02
CA ARG A 351 24.99 -7.10 24.58
C ARG A 351 25.58 -5.72 24.32
N TYR A 352 25.13 -4.69 25.01
CA TYR A 352 25.69 -3.34 24.84
C TYR A 352 27.15 -3.28 25.31
N ARG A 353 27.48 -3.91 26.44
CA ARG A 353 28.87 -4.02 26.94
C ARG A 353 29.80 -4.72 25.95
N ASN A 354 29.34 -5.78 25.32
CA ASN A 354 30.13 -6.62 24.40
C ASN A 354 30.19 -6.08 22.96
N SER A 355 29.35 -5.10 22.61
CA SER A 355 29.20 -4.62 21.22
C SER A 355 30.20 -3.53 20.80
N ASP A 356 31.04 -3.03 21.72
CA ASP A 356 31.88 -1.84 21.53
C ASP A 356 31.11 -0.59 21.00
N ALA A 357 29.78 -0.56 21.13
CA ALA A 357 28.94 0.53 20.62
C ALA A 357 29.17 1.88 21.33
N GLY A 358 29.88 1.85 22.47
CA GLY A 358 30.20 3.03 23.28
C GLY A 358 29.00 3.59 24.06
N VAL A 359 27.95 2.80 24.26
CA VAL A 359 26.83 3.15 25.13
C VAL A 359 27.29 3.02 26.58
N ARG A 360 27.05 4.07 27.38
CA ARG A 360 27.45 4.12 28.79
C ARG A 360 26.64 3.12 29.61
N ASP A 361 27.28 2.37 30.49
CA ASP A 361 26.61 1.31 31.26
C ASP A 361 25.57 1.87 32.24
N GLU A 362 25.79 3.07 32.77
CA GLU A 362 24.85 3.79 33.63
C GLU A 362 23.59 4.27 32.88
N ALA A 363 23.64 4.39 31.55
CA ALA A 363 22.48 4.70 30.73
C ALA A 363 21.62 3.44 30.48
N ILE A 364 22.12 2.24 30.77
CA ILE A 364 21.39 1.00 30.55
C ILE A 364 20.59 0.64 31.80
N VAL A 365 19.27 0.55 31.64
CA VAL A 365 18.32 0.25 32.73
C VAL A 365 17.59 -1.05 32.43
N GLU A 366 17.62 -1.98 33.38
CA GLU A 366 16.93 -3.27 33.27
C GLU A 366 15.49 -3.11 33.78
N VAL A 367 14.51 -3.21 32.87
CA VAL A 367 13.09 -2.97 33.19
C VAL A 367 12.20 -4.19 32.95
N GLY A 368 12.78 -5.31 32.54
CA GLY A 368 12.00 -6.49 32.18
C GLY A 368 11.28 -6.32 30.84
N ARG A 369 10.19 -7.08 30.67
CA ARG A 369 9.30 -6.98 29.50
C ARG A 369 7.88 -6.64 29.94
N PRO A 370 7.55 -5.36 30.17
CA PRO A 370 6.20 -4.93 30.56
C PRO A 370 5.09 -5.40 29.61
N GLN A 371 5.42 -5.58 28.33
CA GLN A 371 4.54 -6.14 27.29
C GLN A 371 4.14 -7.61 27.53
N LEU A 372 4.80 -8.32 28.47
CA LEU A 372 4.45 -9.68 28.87
C LEU A 372 3.66 -9.70 30.19
N THR A 373 3.35 -8.54 30.79
CA THR A 373 2.56 -8.47 32.02
C THR A 373 1.17 -9.06 31.79
N GLY A 374 0.85 -10.12 32.54
CA GLY A 374 -0.39 -10.88 32.45
C GLY A 374 -0.24 -12.26 31.78
N ILE A 375 0.95 -12.58 31.24
CA ILE A 375 1.25 -13.94 30.79
C ILE A 375 1.59 -14.80 32.00
N ALA A 376 0.76 -15.81 32.26
CA ALA A 376 1.03 -16.82 33.26
C ALA A 376 1.98 -17.90 32.68
N ALA A 377 3.00 -18.26 33.44
CA ALA A 377 3.79 -19.46 33.15
C ALA A 377 3.03 -20.68 33.67
N GLY A 378 2.83 -21.69 32.81
CA GLY A 378 2.16 -22.92 33.18
C GLY A 378 1.64 -23.72 31.98
N PRO A 379 1.00 -24.86 32.22
CA PRO A 379 0.34 -25.63 31.17
C PRO A 379 -0.69 -24.76 30.44
N THR A 380 -0.69 -24.81 29.12
CA THR A 380 -1.63 -24.03 28.28
C THR A 380 -3.06 -24.56 28.34
N GLY A 381 -3.29 -25.75 28.92
CA GLY A 381 -4.57 -26.46 28.89
C GLY A 381 -4.95 -26.99 27.50
N ASN A 382 -4.07 -26.83 26.49
CA ASN A 382 -4.31 -27.38 25.16
C ASN A 382 -4.23 -28.91 25.20
N GLU A 383 -5.28 -29.57 24.71
CA GLU A 383 -5.32 -31.03 24.55
C GLU A 383 -4.37 -31.51 23.44
N VAL A 384 -4.13 -30.67 22.43
CA VAL A 384 -3.26 -30.96 21.29
C VAL A 384 -1.91 -30.25 21.47
N PRO A 385 -0.80 -30.99 21.53
CA PRO A 385 0.53 -30.39 21.56
C PRO A 385 0.74 -29.47 20.36
N THR A 386 1.14 -28.23 20.63
CA THR A 386 1.23 -27.17 19.61
C THR A 386 2.68 -26.73 19.43
N VAL A 387 3.16 -26.73 18.19
CA VAL A 387 4.51 -26.27 17.83
C VAL A 387 4.42 -24.97 17.03
N LEU A 388 5.09 -23.92 17.54
CA LEU A 388 5.27 -22.65 16.83
C LEU A 388 6.63 -22.64 16.11
N TYR A 389 6.61 -22.62 14.78
CA TYR A 389 7.79 -22.36 13.97
C TYR A 389 7.78 -20.90 13.48
N ALA A 390 8.66 -20.08 14.05
CA ALA A 390 8.76 -18.64 13.75
C ALA A 390 10.15 -18.27 13.20
N PRO A 391 10.47 -18.59 11.93
CA PRO A 391 11.78 -18.30 11.39
C PRO A 391 12.01 -16.81 11.13
N THR A 392 13.26 -16.39 11.28
CA THR A 392 13.75 -15.11 10.80
C THR A 392 13.73 -15.05 9.26
N TRP A 393 13.94 -13.86 8.71
CA TRP A 393 14.11 -13.64 7.27
C TRP A 393 15.59 -13.64 6.89
N GLU A 394 15.87 -13.62 5.59
CA GLU A 394 17.22 -13.71 5.01
C GLU A 394 18.18 -12.54 5.32
N GLY A 395 17.76 -11.53 6.10
CA GLY A 395 18.59 -10.37 6.44
C GLY A 395 18.86 -9.44 5.25
N TRP A 396 19.51 -8.30 5.51
CA TRP A 396 19.90 -7.33 4.47
C TRP A 396 21.14 -7.78 3.70
N ASP A 397 22.05 -8.48 4.36
CA ASP A 397 23.30 -9.01 3.81
C ASP A 397 23.47 -10.50 4.20
N SER A 398 24.60 -11.08 3.81
CA SER A 398 24.95 -12.46 4.14
C SER A 398 25.35 -12.66 5.60
N GLU A 399 25.90 -11.63 6.25
CA GLU A 399 26.41 -11.72 7.63
C GLU A 399 25.27 -11.81 8.64
N HIS A 400 24.15 -11.16 8.36
CA HIS A 400 22.94 -11.17 9.20
C HIS A 400 21.90 -12.22 8.78
N SER A 401 22.28 -13.20 7.94
CA SER A 401 21.37 -14.20 7.37
C SER A 401 21.19 -15.43 8.29
N TYR A 402 20.52 -15.24 9.42
CA TYR A 402 20.18 -16.33 10.38
C TYR A 402 18.93 -17.16 9.98
N CYS A 403 18.58 -17.16 8.69
CA CYS A 403 17.30 -17.65 8.18
C CYS A 403 17.26 -19.18 8.02
N SER A 404 16.60 -19.88 8.93
CA SER A 404 16.45 -21.33 8.86
C SER A 404 15.58 -21.81 7.69
N LEU A 405 14.77 -20.93 7.07
CA LEU A 405 13.93 -21.30 5.92
C LEU A 405 14.73 -21.82 4.73
N LEU A 406 15.92 -21.25 4.50
CA LEU A 406 16.74 -21.58 3.34
C LEU A 406 17.35 -22.98 3.43
N THR A 407 17.73 -23.40 4.64
CA THR A 407 18.50 -24.62 4.86
C THR A 407 17.64 -25.77 5.38
N MET A 408 16.67 -25.48 6.24
CA MET A 408 15.98 -26.49 7.04
C MET A 408 14.45 -26.35 7.07
N GLY A 409 13.89 -25.17 6.79
CA GLY A 409 12.48 -24.87 7.06
C GLY A 409 11.47 -25.85 6.44
N VAL A 410 11.67 -26.26 5.18
CA VAL A 410 10.80 -27.24 4.52
C VAL A 410 10.87 -28.61 5.21
N LYS A 411 12.07 -29.03 5.64
CA LYS A 411 12.26 -30.32 6.34
C LYS A 411 11.63 -30.28 7.73
N ILE A 412 11.82 -29.18 8.46
CA ILE A 412 11.22 -28.97 9.79
C ILE A 412 9.69 -29.09 9.69
N VAL A 413 9.06 -28.31 8.80
CA VAL A 413 7.60 -28.33 8.67
C VAL A 413 7.11 -29.69 8.18
N SER A 414 7.82 -30.34 7.25
CA SER A 414 7.46 -31.68 6.79
C SER A 414 7.43 -32.69 7.94
N ALA A 415 8.41 -32.65 8.83
CA ALA A 415 8.48 -33.55 9.98
C ALA A 415 7.38 -33.24 11.00
N LEU A 416 7.09 -31.96 11.23
CA LEU A 416 6.05 -31.52 12.17
C LEU A 416 4.62 -31.84 11.71
N LEU A 417 4.40 -31.98 10.39
CA LEU A 417 3.11 -32.32 9.80
C LEU A 417 2.85 -33.84 9.70
N ASP A 418 3.73 -34.68 10.26
CA ASP A 418 3.48 -36.11 10.35
C ASP A 418 2.29 -36.38 11.29
N GLU A 419 1.20 -36.93 10.74
CA GLU A 419 -0.07 -37.17 11.45
C GLU A 419 0.12 -38.03 12.71
N ARG A 420 1.12 -38.93 12.71
CA ARG A 420 1.43 -39.81 13.86
C ARG A 420 1.88 -39.03 15.09
N LEU A 421 2.31 -37.78 14.92
CA LEU A 421 2.72 -36.91 16.02
C LEU A 421 1.52 -36.18 16.66
N GLY A 422 0.37 -36.12 15.99
CA GLY A 422 -0.83 -35.45 16.52
C GLY A 422 -0.58 -33.99 16.91
N LEU A 423 0.23 -33.26 16.15
CA LEU A 423 0.63 -31.88 16.47
C LEU A 423 -0.24 -30.83 15.78
N ARG A 424 -0.45 -29.72 16.47
CA ARG A 424 -0.87 -28.47 15.83
C ARG A 424 0.36 -27.64 15.47
N VAL A 425 0.56 -27.33 14.19
CA VAL A 425 1.70 -26.52 13.73
C VAL A 425 1.25 -25.10 13.42
N ILE A 426 1.90 -24.11 14.03
CA ILE A 426 1.74 -22.69 13.72
C ILE A 426 3.01 -22.21 13.03
N TYR A 427 2.88 -21.78 11.78
CA TYR A 427 3.98 -21.16 11.04
C TYR A 427 3.82 -19.63 11.04
N ARG A 428 4.82 -18.93 11.58
CA ARG A 428 4.83 -17.46 11.68
C ARG A 428 6.11 -16.87 11.08
N PRO A 429 6.20 -16.74 9.74
CA PRO A 429 7.36 -16.17 9.09
C PRO A 429 7.45 -14.66 9.34
N HIS A 430 8.67 -14.12 9.20
CA HIS A 430 8.90 -12.70 9.25
C HIS A 430 8.27 -11.97 8.03
N PRO A 431 7.71 -10.74 8.17
CA PRO A 431 7.06 -10.03 7.06
C PRO A 431 7.95 -9.76 5.83
N TYR A 432 9.28 -9.72 6.02
CA TYR A 432 10.26 -9.54 4.95
C TYR A 432 10.80 -10.84 4.35
N THR A 433 10.25 -12.00 4.72
CA THR A 433 10.69 -13.26 4.12
C THR A 433 10.52 -13.23 2.60
N GLY A 434 11.62 -13.46 1.88
CA GLY A 434 11.62 -13.53 0.42
C GLY A 434 11.72 -12.18 -0.30
N THR A 435 11.88 -11.06 0.41
CA THR A 435 12.03 -9.74 -0.22
C THR A 435 13.39 -9.57 -0.88
N ARG A 436 14.43 -10.22 -0.36
CA ARG A 436 15.80 -10.15 -0.91
C ARG A 436 16.13 -11.42 -1.70
N MET A 437 15.74 -12.59 -1.21
CA MET A 437 16.11 -13.87 -1.80
C MET A 437 14.90 -14.63 -2.34
N ALA A 438 14.87 -14.83 -3.66
CA ALA A 438 13.82 -15.62 -4.33
C ALA A 438 13.73 -17.06 -3.79
N ALA A 439 14.86 -17.64 -3.34
CA ALA A 439 14.88 -18.95 -2.69
C ALA A 439 14.11 -18.98 -1.37
N ALA A 440 14.21 -17.93 -0.55
CA ALA A 440 13.44 -17.80 0.70
C ALA A 440 11.94 -17.65 0.39
N ALA A 441 11.60 -16.84 -0.62
CA ALA A 441 10.22 -16.72 -1.09
C ALA A 441 9.65 -18.08 -1.56
N ALA A 442 10.43 -18.87 -2.28
CA ALA A 442 10.04 -20.19 -2.75
C ALA A 442 9.85 -21.19 -1.59
N ALA A 443 10.77 -21.21 -0.62
CA ALA A 443 10.67 -22.05 0.57
C ALA A 443 9.43 -21.69 1.40
N HIS A 444 9.19 -20.40 1.62
CA HIS A 444 8.01 -19.89 2.31
C HIS A 444 6.70 -20.33 1.63
N LYS A 445 6.60 -20.17 0.30
CA LYS A 445 5.43 -20.63 -0.48
C LYS A 445 5.22 -22.14 -0.38
N ARG A 446 6.30 -22.93 -0.41
CA ARG A 446 6.22 -24.38 -0.27
C ARG A 446 5.69 -24.80 1.09
N ILE A 447 6.17 -24.18 2.16
CA ILE A 447 5.70 -24.44 3.53
C ILE A 447 4.21 -24.12 3.68
N ILE A 448 3.75 -22.98 3.14
CA ILE A 448 2.32 -22.64 3.13
C ILE A 448 1.52 -23.73 2.42
N GLY A 449 1.95 -24.15 1.22
CA GLY A 449 1.28 -25.20 0.47
C GLY A 449 1.17 -26.52 1.23
N MET A 450 2.24 -26.94 1.93
CA MET A 450 2.24 -28.15 2.76
C MET A 450 1.24 -28.06 3.93
N ILE A 451 1.17 -26.91 4.60
CA ILE A 451 0.24 -26.68 5.71
C ILE A 451 -1.21 -26.65 5.21
N GLU A 452 -1.47 -25.98 4.09
CA GLU A 452 -2.80 -25.94 3.48
C GLU A 452 -3.27 -27.34 3.01
N GLU A 453 -2.35 -28.15 2.50
CA GLU A 453 -2.63 -29.54 2.12
C GLU A 453 -2.98 -30.41 3.32
N ALA A 454 -2.17 -30.35 4.39
CA ALA A 454 -2.46 -31.05 5.64
C ALA A 454 -3.82 -30.64 6.23
N ASN A 455 -4.15 -29.34 6.21
CA ASN A 455 -5.45 -28.85 6.67
C ASN A 455 -6.62 -29.39 5.84
N ARG A 456 -6.46 -29.53 4.51
CA ARG A 456 -7.49 -30.11 3.64
C ARG A 456 -7.68 -31.61 3.89
N ALA A 457 -6.59 -32.36 4.09
CA ALA A 457 -6.65 -33.79 4.40
C ALA A 457 -7.44 -34.05 5.70
N LEU A 458 -7.16 -33.26 6.74
CA LEU A 458 -7.90 -33.30 8.01
C LEU A 458 -9.39 -32.98 7.83
N ALA A 459 -9.73 -31.97 7.03
CA ALA A 459 -11.13 -31.60 6.78
C ALA A 459 -11.90 -32.68 5.98
N GLY A 460 -11.23 -33.38 5.05
CA GLY A 460 -11.82 -34.46 4.26
C GLY A 460 -12.01 -35.77 5.04
N GLY A 461 -11.22 -36.01 6.09
CA GLY A 461 -11.30 -37.21 6.93
C GLY A 461 -12.43 -37.20 7.98
N VAL A 462 -13.05 -36.05 8.26
CA VAL A 462 -14.14 -35.92 9.25
C VAL A 462 -15.53 -36.16 8.62
N GLY A 463 -15.60 -36.43 7.30
CA GLY A 463 -16.84 -36.64 6.55
C GLY A 463 -17.01 -38.04 5.94
N GLY A 464 -16.25 -39.04 6.39
CA GLY A 464 -16.26 -40.42 5.88
C GLY A 464 -16.78 -41.43 6.88
#